data_AF-A0A1Y1N392-F1
#
_entry.id   AF-A0A1Y1N392-F1
#
_cell.length_a   1.000
_cell.length_b   1.000
_cell.length_c   1.000
_cell.angle_alpha   90.00
_cell.angle_beta   90.00
_cell.angle_gamma   90.00
#
_symmetry.space_group_name_H-M   'P 1'
#
loop_
_entity.id
_entity.type
_entity.pdbx_description
1 polymer ?
#
loop_
_entity_poly.entity_id
_entity_poly.type
_entity_poly.pdbx_seq_one_letter_code
_entity_poly.pdbx_strand_id
1 'polypeptide(L)'
;DERGLITFDWTPDYSRRSVQFEVHLSSDFGWFAVGFSDRGESFPADYCVLWYDWKGRINFENAVADEKGVLVVDEEQHCLRFKIKRKGHVTKFTYGREFDTCHASRYVIEDGTNHVVWSRGKDRLYQLAGLNVSAGDGDRGMVRVQLLKNVAANLDLPPHHKTVEILVSKVQVPDADTTYWCHVYKLPREYLEKHHVIQYGAIIQKGNEGLVHHMEVFHCIAPPEEEIDLYSGSCFAPERPKSTQ
;
A
#
# COMPACT_ATOMS: atom_id res chain seq x y z
N ASP A 1 -1.58 4.35 -10.40
CA ASP A 1 -1.56 3.03 -11.05
C ASP A 1 -0.10 2.60 -11.23
N GLU A 2 0.17 1.37 -11.65
CA GLU A 2 1.54 0.84 -11.77
C GLU A 2 2.40 1.59 -12.79
N ARG A 3 1.76 2.30 -13.74
CA ARG A 3 2.41 3.11 -14.77
C ARG A 3 2.78 4.52 -14.29
N GLY A 4 2.38 4.91 -13.07
CA GLY A 4 2.57 6.26 -12.54
C GLY A 4 1.73 7.33 -13.24
N LEU A 5 0.68 6.94 -13.99
CA LEU A 5 -0.22 7.87 -14.67
C LEU A 5 -1.30 8.44 -13.73
N ILE A 6 -1.54 7.73 -12.63
CA ILE A 6 -2.43 8.14 -11.55
C ILE A 6 -1.63 8.10 -10.24
N THR A 7 -1.53 9.22 -9.53
CA THR A 7 -0.94 9.28 -8.18
C THR A 7 -1.99 9.64 -7.15
N PHE A 8 -1.82 9.10 -5.95
CA PHE A 8 -2.71 9.32 -4.81
C PHE A 8 -1.82 9.59 -3.59
N ASP A 9 -1.79 10.86 -3.20
CA ASP A 9 -0.97 11.38 -2.13
C ASP A 9 -1.89 11.82 -0.97
N TRP A 10 -1.43 11.65 0.27
CA TRP A 10 -2.26 11.96 1.43
C TRP A 10 -1.47 12.49 2.61
N THR A 11 -2.17 13.20 3.50
CA THR A 11 -1.61 13.70 4.77
C THR A 11 -2.69 13.61 5.86
N PRO A 12 -2.47 12.80 6.92
CA PRO A 12 -3.40 12.74 8.04
C PRO A 12 -3.25 13.98 8.95
N ASP A 13 -4.38 14.48 9.44
CA ASP A 13 -4.49 15.52 10.46
C ASP A 13 -5.24 14.94 11.65
N TYR A 14 -4.48 14.47 12.64
CA TYR A 14 -5.01 13.86 13.86
C TYR A 14 -5.78 14.84 14.73
N SER A 15 -5.40 16.13 14.73
CA SER A 15 -6.08 17.16 15.53
C SER A 15 -7.51 17.39 15.03
N ARG A 16 -7.70 17.34 13.71
CA ARG A 16 -9.00 17.49 13.04
C ARG A 16 -9.67 16.16 12.71
N ARG A 17 -9.07 15.03 13.08
CA ARG A 17 -9.50 13.66 12.74
C ARG A 17 -9.89 13.53 11.27
N SER A 18 -9.03 14.01 10.37
CA SER A 18 -9.30 14.00 8.93
C SER A 18 -8.04 13.72 8.11
N VAL A 19 -8.20 13.22 6.89
CA VAL A 19 -7.12 13.05 5.91
C VAL A 19 -7.34 14.02 4.76
N GLN A 20 -6.28 14.72 4.36
CA GLN A 20 -6.26 15.49 3.12
C GLN A 20 -5.67 14.63 2.01
N PHE A 21 -6.36 14.56 0.89
CA PHE A 21 -5.96 13.82 -0.30
C PHE A 21 -5.60 14.76 -1.44
N GLU A 22 -4.68 14.30 -2.26
CA GLU A 22 -4.25 14.89 -3.52
C GLU A 22 -4.14 13.79 -4.57
N VAL A 23 -4.79 14.01 -5.71
CA VAL A 23 -4.85 13.05 -6.80
C VAL A 23 -4.37 13.71 -8.08
N HIS A 24 -3.46 13.04 -8.78
CA HIS A 24 -3.02 13.42 -10.12
C HIS A 24 -3.44 12.35 -11.11
N LEU A 25 -3.97 12.78 -12.25
CA LEU A 25 -4.31 11.91 -13.37
C LEU A 25 -4.21 12.65 -14.69
N SER A 26 -4.03 11.90 -15.79
CA SER A 26 -4.21 12.42 -17.14
C SER A 26 -5.58 13.09 -17.29
N SER A 27 -5.64 14.23 -17.97
CA SER A 27 -6.89 14.97 -18.24
C SER A 27 -7.80 14.31 -19.28
N ASP A 28 -7.42 13.15 -19.85
CA ASP A 28 -8.25 12.35 -20.76
C ASP A 28 -9.20 11.42 -19.97
N PHE A 29 -10.26 12.00 -19.41
CA PHE A 29 -11.32 11.28 -18.71
C PHE A 29 -12.65 12.04 -18.79
N GLY A 30 -13.75 11.30 -18.72
CA GLY A 30 -15.09 11.84 -18.50
C GLY A 30 -15.49 11.80 -17.03
N TRP A 31 -15.09 10.75 -16.31
CA TRP A 31 -15.24 10.63 -14.85
C TRP A 31 -14.11 9.82 -14.22
N PHE A 32 -13.84 10.09 -12.96
CA PHE A 32 -12.86 9.40 -12.14
C PHE A 32 -13.39 9.25 -10.71
N ALA A 33 -13.53 8.01 -10.26
CA ALA A 33 -13.95 7.67 -8.92
C ALA A 33 -12.75 7.15 -8.13
N VAL A 34 -12.54 7.68 -6.93
CA VAL A 34 -11.55 7.18 -5.96
C VAL A 34 -12.19 7.06 -4.60
N GLY A 35 -11.94 5.96 -3.93
CA GLY A 35 -12.73 5.56 -2.79
C GLY A 35 -12.08 4.46 -1.97
N PHE A 36 -12.89 3.87 -1.10
CA PHE A 36 -12.45 2.90 -0.11
C PHE A 36 -13.47 1.77 0.00
N SER A 37 -12.98 0.55 0.20
CA SER A 37 -13.80 -0.63 0.47
C SER A 37 -13.16 -1.51 1.53
N ASP A 38 -13.92 -2.46 2.08
CA ASP A 38 -13.46 -3.30 3.18
C ASP A 38 -12.26 -4.17 2.77
N ARG A 39 -12.35 -4.84 1.60
CA ARG A 39 -11.34 -5.81 1.14
C ARG A 39 -10.74 -5.48 -0.22
N GLY A 40 -11.05 -4.31 -0.77
CA GLY A 40 -10.46 -3.82 -2.02
C GLY A 40 -11.25 -4.15 -3.28
N GLU A 41 -12.45 -4.70 -3.15
CA GLU A 41 -13.41 -4.81 -4.24
C GLU A 41 -13.86 -3.43 -4.70
N SER A 42 -14.14 -3.30 -6.00
CA SER A 42 -14.66 -2.04 -6.55
C SER A 42 -16.06 -1.68 -6.05
N PHE A 43 -16.79 -2.63 -5.47
CA PHE A 43 -18.09 -2.42 -4.84
C PHE A 43 -18.45 -3.63 -3.95
N PRO A 44 -19.27 -3.45 -2.90
CA PRO A 44 -19.74 -2.17 -2.38
C PRO A 44 -18.58 -1.31 -1.84
N ALA A 45 -18.64 0.00 -2.10
CA ALA A 45 -17.52 0.90 -1.84
C ALA A 45 -17.96 2.36 -1.73
N ASP A 46 -17.22 3.14 -0.95
CA ASP A 46 -17.47 4.56 -0.69
C ASP A 46 -16.54 5.44 -1.53
N TYR A 47 -17.09 6.30 -2.38
CA TYR A 47 -16.37 7.03 -3.41
C TYR A 47 -16.51 8.55 -3.29
N CYS A 48 -15.42 9.24 -3.66
CA CYS A 48 -15.43 10.61 -4.13
C CYS A 48 -15.20 10.62 -5.64
N VAL A 49 -16.07 11.29 -6.40
CA VAL A 49 -16.09 11.20 -7.86
C VAL A 49 -15.94 12.57 -8.49
N LEU A 50 -14.90 12.73 -9.31
CA LEU A 50 -14.69 13.87 -10.19
C LEU A 50 -15.23 13.54 -11.57
N TRP A 51 -16.16 14.34 -12.09
CA TRP A 51 -16.78 14.03 -13.38
C TRP A 51 -17.15 15.28 -14.18
N TYR A 52 -17.22 15.11 -15.50
CA TYR A 52 -17.70 16.13 -16.43
C TYR A 52 -19.16 15.88 -16.79
N ASP A 53 -20.00 16.90 -16.65
CA ASP A 53 -21.33 16.86 -17.21
C ASP A 53 -21.29 16.92 -18.75
N TRP A 54 -22.42 16.62 -19.39
CA TRP A 54 -22.56 16.70 -20.85
C TRP A 54 -22.22 18.08 -21.43
N LYS A 55 -22.36 19.16 -20.64
CA LYS A 55 -21.96 20.53 -21.03
C LYS A 55 -20.45 20.79 -20.85
N GLY A 56 -19.69 19.84 -20.31
CA GLY A 56 -18.27 19.95 -20.04
C GLY A 56 -17.93 20.69 -18.74
N ARG A 57 -18.90 20.87 -17.82
CA ARG A 57 -18.66 21.44 -16.49
C ARG A 57 -18.17 20.35 -15.54
N ILE A 58 -17.24 20.72 -14.67
CA ILE A 58 -16.67 19.82 -13.67
C ILE A 58 -17.57 19.79 -12.45
N ASN A 59 -17.86 18.58 -11.96
CA ASN A 59 -18.57 18.32 -10.72
C ASN A 59 -17.71 17.40 -9.84
N PHE A 60 -17.87 17.53 -8.53
CA PHE A 60 -17.22 16.69 -7.54
C PHE A 60 -18.20 16.34 -6.43
N GLU A 61 -18.51 15.05 -6.31
CA GLU A 61 -19.58 14.53 -5.44
C GLU A 61 -19.13 13.23 -4.78
N ASN A 62 -19.66 12.95 -3.60
CA ASN A 62 -19.51 11.67 -2.93
C ASN A 62 -20.67 10.74 -3.32
N ALA A 63 -20.40 9.44 -3.37
CA ALA A 63 -21.40 8.43 -3.69
C ALA A 63 -21.00 7.10 -3.06
N VAL A 64 -21.98 6.23 -2.84
CA VAL A 64 -21.73 4.84 -2.43
C VAL A 64 -22.10 3.94 -3.60
N ALA A 65 -21.20 3.03 -3.96
CA ALA A 65 -21.51 1.96 -4.90
C ALA A 65 -22.25 0.85 -4.16
N ASP A 66 -23.42 0.46 -4.67
CA ASP A 66 -24.19 -0.67 -4.17
C ASP A 66 -23.52 -2.02 -4.50
N GLU A 67 -24.15 -3.13 -4.12
CA GLU A 67 -23.65 -4.49 -4.39
C GLU A 67 -23.50 -4.83 -5.89
N LYS A 68 -24.04 -4.00 -6.79
CA LYS A 68 -23.95 -4.15 -8.25
C LYS A 68 -23.00 -3.14 -8.88
N GLY A 69 -22.33 -2.32 -8.07
CA GLY A 69 -21.43 -1.26 -8.52
C GLY A 69 -22.13 -0.01 -9.01
N VAL A 70 -23.43 0.14 -8.77
CA VAL A 70 -24.20 1.32 -9.18
C VAL A 70 -24.09 2.39 -8.09
N LEU A 71 -23.71 3.61 -8.50
CA LEU A 71 -23.56 4.73 -7.60
C LEU A 71 -24.90 5.30 -7.16
N VAL A 72 -25.08 5.35 -5.85
CA VAL A 72 -26.14 6.09 -5.17
C VAL A 72 -25.51 7.34 -4.55
N VAL A 73 -26.05 8.49 -4.93
CA VAL A 73 -25.64 9.80 -4.41
C VAL A 73 -26.56 10.16 -3.25
N ASP A 74 -26.01 10.67 -2.16
CA ASP A 74 -26.76 11.23 -1.04
C ASP A 74 -26.62 12.76 -1.00
N GLU A 75 -27.45 13.39 -0.17
CA GLU A 75 -27.47 14.85 -0.05
C GLU A 75 -26.32 15.38 0.82
N GLU A 76 -25.73 14.55 1.68
CA GLU A 76 -24.68 14.94 2.61
C GLU A 76 -23.28 14.75 2.01
N GLN A 77 -22.52 15.85 1.89
CA GLN A 77 -21.18 15.82 1.30
C GLN A 77 -20.11 15.42 2.31
N HIS A 78 -19.44 14.28 2.08
CA HIS A 78 -18.33 13.82 2.94
C HIS A 78 -16.93 14.01 2.32
N CYS A 79 -16.84 14.35 1.04
CA CYS A 79 -15.61 14.69 0.33
C CYS A 79 -15.45 16.21 0.28
N LEU A 80 -14.89 16.76 1.36
CA LEU A 80 -14.90 18.19 1.66
C LEU A 80 -13.73 18.94 1.01
N ARG A 81 -13.79 20.28 1.03
CA ARG A 81 -12.67 21.17 0.67
C ARG A 81 -12.08 20.90 -0.72
N PHE A 82 -12.92 20.52 -1.67
CA PHE A 82 -12.53 20.23 -3.04
C PHE A 82 -11.82 21.42 -3.69
N LYS A 83 -10.68 21.17 -4.33
CA LYS A 83 -9.98 22.11 -5.19
C LYS A 83 -9.43 21.37 -6.40
N ILE A 84 -9.42 22.02 -7.55
CA ILE A 84 -8.90 21.46 -8.79
C ILE A 84 -8.01 22.46 -9.51
N LYS A 85 -6.94 21.97 -10.12
CA LYS A 85 -6.06 22.70 -11.02
C LYS A 85 -5.72 21.82 -12.20
N ARG A 86 -5.69 22.42 -13.38
CA ARG A 86 -5.24 21.75 -14.60
C ARG A 86 -3.98 22.41 -15.11
N LYS A 87 -2.97 21.61 -15.45
CA LYS A 87 -1.72 22.09 -16.06
C LYS A 87 -1.35 21.14 -17.20
N GLY A 88 -1.48 21.62 -18.44
CA GLY A 88 -1.27 20.79 -19.63
C GLY A 88 -2.24 19.60 -19.68
N HIS A 89 -1.67 18.40 -19.79
CA HIS A 89 -2.41 17.12 -19.85
C HIS A 89 -2.63 16.48 -18.47
N VAL A 90 -2.33 17.17 -17.38
CA VAL A 90 -2.52 16.65 -16.02
C VAL A 90 -3.60 17.45 -15.30
N THR A 91 -4.54 16.72 -14.72
CA THR A 91 -5.51 17.22 -13.76
C THR A 91 -5.02 16.87 -12.36
N LYS A 92 -4.96 17.88 -11.49
CA LYS A 92 -4.70 17.74 -10.06
C LYS A 92 -5.94 18.15 -9.31
N PHE A 93 -6.43 17.31 -8.40
CA PHE A 93 -7.47 17.71 -7.47
C PHE A 93 -7.18 17.27 -6.04
N THR A 94 -7.74 17.98 -5.08
CA THR A 94 -7.54 17.73 -3.65
C THR A 94 -8.88 17.76 -2.94
N TYR A 95 -9.06 16.91 -1.94
CA TYR A 95 -10.24 16.89 -1.08
C TYR A 95 -9.88 16.35 0.30
N GLY A 96 -10.66 16.69 1.32
CA GLY A 96 -10.52 16.20 2.68
C GLY A 96 -11.64 15.23 3.02
N ARG A 97 -11.35 14.25 3.88
CA ARG A 97 -12.33 13.31 4.42
C ARG A 97 -12.07 13.12 5.91
N GLU A 98 -13.12 13.05 6.70
CA GLU A 98 -13.00 12.70 8.12
C GLU A 98 -12.60 11.23 8.29
N PHE A 99 -11.99 10.88 9.42
CA PHE A 99 -11.66 9.49 9.73
C PHE A 99 -12.93 8.65 9.83
N ASP A 100 -13.95 9.20 10.47
CA ASP A 100 -15.27 8.61 10.60
C ASP A 100 -16.29 9.72 10.34
N THR A 101 -17.20 9.48 9.39
CA THR A 101 -18.28 10.42 9.06
C THR A 101 -19.52 10.18 9.92
N CYS A 102 -19.48 9.19 10.83
CA CYS A 102 -20.58 8.72 11.67
C CYS A 102 -21.78 8.18 10.88
N HIS A 103 -21.61 7.90 9.59
CA HIS A 103 -22.68 7.42 8.71
C HIS A 103 -22.49 5.94 8.37
N ALA A 104 -23.49 5.11 8.63
CA ALA A 104 -23.36 3.65 8.61
C ALA A 104 -23.00 3.05 7.23
N SER A 105 -23.30 3.74 6.14
CA SER A 105 -22.94 3.31 4.78
C SER A 105 -21.57 3.80 4.31
N ARG A 106 -20.86 4.57 5.13
CA ARG A 106 -19.57 5.19 4.79
C ARG A 106 -18.42 4.39 5.37
N TYR A 107 -17.31 4.42 4.64
CA TYR A 107 -16.10 3.75 5.09
C TYR A 107 -15.52 4.46 6.31
N VAL A 108 -15.05 3.70 7.30
CA VAL A 108 -14.33 4.25 8.45
C VAL A 108 -12.83 4.08 8.19
N ILE A 109 -12.10 5.20 8.14
CA ILE A 109 -10.64 5.18 8.07
C ILE A 109 -10.12 4.98 9.49
N GLU A 110 -9.66 3.76 9.74
CA GLU A 110 -9.07 3.34 11.01
C GLU A 110 -7.61 2.88 10.83
N ASP A 111 -6.98 2.55 11.96
CA ASP A 111 -5.61 2.04 11.99
C ASP A 111 -5.47 0.71 11.25
N GLY A 112 -4.29 0.48 10.68
CA GLY A 112 -3.98 -0.72 9.93
C GLY A 112 -4.09 -0.53 8.42
N THR A 113 -4.59 -1.55 7.72
CA THR A 113 -4.61 -1.58 6.26
C THR A 113 -5.91 -1.01 5.73
N ASN A 114 -5.82 0.02 4.90
CA ASN A 114 -6.93 0.57 4.15
C ASN A 114 -6.81 0.16 2.68
N HIS A 115 -7.93 -0.18 2.05
CA HIS A 115 -7.99 -0.50 0.63
C HIS A 115 -8.52 0.72 -0.14
N VAL A 116 -7.64 1.35 -0.92
CA VAL A 116 -8.03 2.43 -1.83
C VAL A 116 -8.40 1.80 -3.16
N VAL A 117 -9.60 2.08 -3.62
CA VAL A 117 -10.13 1.61 -4.90
C VAL A 117 -10.36 2.79 -5.83
N TRP A 118 -10.14 2.59 -7.12
CA TRP A 118 -10.36 3.63 -8.12
C TRP A 118 -10.89 3.05 -9.43
N SER A 119 -11.60 3.88 -10.17
CA SER A 119 -12.14 3.55 -11.49
C SER A 119 -12.26 4.81 -12.35
N ARG A 120 -12.10 4.66 -13.66
CA ARG A 120 -12.13 5.76 -14.64
C ARG A 120 -12.93 5.38 -15.87
N GLY A 121 -13.65 6.35 -16.42
CA GLY A 121 -14.29 6.24 -17.73
C GLY A 121 -14.11 7.49 -18.58
N LYS A 122 -14.24 7.34 -19.90
CA LYS A 122 -14.04 8.42 -20.88
C LYS A 122 -15.30 9.26 -21.13
N ASP A 123 -16.47 8.68 -20.89
CA ASP A 123 -17.74 9.32 -21.21
C ASP A 123 -18.11 10.39 -20.19
N ARG A 124 -18.66 11.50 -20.69
CA ARG A 124 -19.29 12.51 -19.85
C ARG A 124 -20.62 11.99 -19.34
N LEU A 125 -21.05 12.46 -18.18
CA LEU A 125 -22.27 11.99 -17.54
C LEU A 125 -23.38 13.04 -17.62
N TYR A 126 -24.63 12.59 -17.58
CA TYR A 126 -25.76 13.49 -17.34
C TYR A 126 -25.90 13.80 -15.84
N GLN A 127 -25.74 12.77 -15.02
CA GLN A 127 -25.76 12.80 -13.56
C GLN A 127 -24.86 11.66 -13.03
N LEU A 128 -24.40 11.78 -11.78
CA LEU A 128 -23.60 10.74 -11.14
C LEU A 128 -24.43 9.53 -10.70
N ALA A 129 -25.64 9.77 -10.18
CA ALA A 129 -26.54 8.71 -9.72
C ALA A 129 -26.90 7.75 -10.86
N GLY A 130 -26.67 6.45 -10.64
CA GLY A 130 -26.88 5.40 -11.63
C GLY A 130 -25.64 5.04 -12.46
N LEU A 131 -24.52 5.76 -12.32
CA LEU A 131 -23.25 5.35 -12.92
C LEU A 131 -22.83 4.00 -12.34
N ASN A 132 -22.52 3.02 -13.18
CA ASN A 132 -21.91 1.77 -12.72
C ASN A 132 -20.38 1.88 -12.80
N VAL A 133 -19.69 1.90 -11.66
CA VAL A 133 -18.22 2.05 -11.58
C VAL A 133 -17.46 0.86 -12.17
N SER A 134 -18.15 -0.24 -12.45
CA SER A 134 -17.58 -1.44 -13.07
C SER A 134 -17.83 -1.54 -14.57
N ALA A 135 -18.72 -0.72 -15.13
CA ALA A 135 -19.22 -0.87 -16.51
C ALA A 135 -18.31 -0.24 -17.60
N GLY A 136 -17.04 0.08 -17.29
CA GLY A 136 -16.08 0.65 -18.25
C GLY A 136 -15.13 -0.39 -18.86
N ASP A 137 -14.17 0.09 -19.66
CA ASP A 137 -13.13 -0.69 -20.37
C ASP A 137 -12.11 -1.41 -19.46
N GLY A 138 -12.40 -1.55 -18.17
CA GLY A 138 -11.52 -2.18 -17.19
C GLY A 138 -10.44 -1.28 -16.59
N ASP A 139 -10.47 0.03 -16.81
CA ASP A 139 -9.53 1.00 -16.24
C ASP A 139 -9.87 1.33 -14.78
N ARG A 140 -9.56 0.37 -13.91
CA ARG A 140 -9.83 0.37 -12.47
C ARG A 140 -8.71 -0.36 -11.73
N GLY A 141 -8.63 -0.17 -10.42
CA GLY A 141 -7.67 -0.89 -9.61
C GLY A 141 -7.84 -0.68 -8.12
N MET A 142 -6.98 -1.35 -7.37
CA MET A 142 -6.92 -1.29 -5.91
C MET A 142 -5.48 -1.18 -5.45
N VAL A 143 -5.25 -0.46 -4.35
CA VAL A 143 -3.98 -0.44 -3.64
C VAL A 143 -4.22 -0.50 -2.13
N ARG A 144 -3.37 -1.25 -1.43
CA ARG A 144 -3.33 -1.30 0.03
C ARG A 144 -2.38 -0.24 0.55
N VAL A 145 -2.85 0.57 1.48
CA VAL A 145 -2.07 1.62 2.13
C VAL A 145 -2.40 1.67 3.62
N GLN A 146 -1.52 2.27 4.40
CA GLN A 146 -1.84 2.69 5.76
C GLN A 146 -2.04 4.21 5.73
N LEU A 147 -3.29 4.68 5.81
CA LEU A 147 -3.59 6.11 5.71
C LEU A 147 -3.16 6.85 6.99
N LEU A 148 -3.47 6.25 8.14
CA LEU A 148 -3.11 6.75 9.46
C LEU A 148 -1.69 6.29 9.81
N LYS A 149 -0.70 7.11 9.48
CA LYS A 149 0.72 6.85 9.76
C LYS A 149 1.20 7.63 10.98
N ASN A 150 2.13 7.05 11.73
CA ASN A 150 2.85 7.78 12.75
C ASN A 150 3.68 8.91 12.11
N VAL A 151 3.19 10.14 12.20
CA VAL A 151 3.85 11.35 11.69
C VAL A 151 4.98 11.84 12.60
N ALA A 152 5.13 11.29 13.80
CA ALA A 152 6.12 11.68 14.80
C ALA A 152 7.32 10.73 14.87
N ALA A 153 7.43 9.74 13.97
CA ALA A 153 8.56 8.83 13.94
C ALA A 153 9.85 9.57 13.61
N ASN A 154 10.85 9.50 14.50
CA ASN A 154 12.19 9.96 14.19
C ASN A 154 12.87 8.92 13.28
N LEU A 155 13.25 9.35 12.08
CA LEU A 155 13.93 8.51 11.08
C LEU A 155 15.44 8.76 11.02
N ASP A 156 15.95 9.69 11.83
CA ASP A 156 17.38 10.02 11.84
C ASP A 156 18.18 8.91 12.51
N LEU A 157 19.12 8.35 11.75
CA LEU A 157 20.06 7.37 12.25
C LEU A 157 21.22 8.07 12.98
N PRO A 158 21.74 7.48 14.08
CA PRO A 158 22.94 7.98 14.74
C PRO A 158 24.13 8.07 13.76
N PRO A 159 25.02 9.07 13.91
CA PRO A 159 26.13 9.32 12.97
C PRO A 159 27.11 8.16 12.75
N HIS A 160 27.16 7.20 13.69
CA HIS A 160 28.10 6.07 13.67
C HIS A 160 27.38 4.71 13.57
N HIS A 161 26.19 4.67 12.98
CA HIS A 161 25.54 3.39 12.68
C HIS A 161 26.35 2.60 11.64
N LYS A 162 26.25 1.28 11.70
CA LYS A 162 26.82 0.35 10.72
C LYS A 162 25.72 -0.55 10.18
N THR A 163 25.87 -0.95 8.92
CA THR A 163 24.95 -1.89 8.27
C THR A 163 25.59 -3.27 8.19
N VAL A 164 24.84 -4.30 8.59
CA VAL A 164 25.20 -5.70 8.38
C VAL A 164 24.24 -6.28 7.36
N GLU A 165 24.78 -6.78 6.26
CA GLU A 165 23.99 -7.48 5.24
C GLU A 165 24.08 -8.98 5.48
N ILE A 166 22.92 -9.61 5.73
CA ILE A 166 22.81 -11.07 5.87
C ILE A 166 22.18 -11.58 4.57
N LEU A 167 23.03 -12.08 3.67
CA LEU A 167 22.64 -12.49 2.33
C LEU A 167 22.89 -13.97 2.11
N VAL A 168 22.07 -14.58 1.27
CA VAL A 168 22.34 -15.90 0.68
C VAL A 168 22.95 -15.71 -0.71
N SER A 169 23.95 -16.51 -1.06
CA SER A 169 24.68 -16.35 -2.32
C SER A 169 24.20 -17.35 -3.36
N LYS A 170 23.68 -16.84 -4.49
CA LYS A 170 23.39 -17.61 -5.71
C LYS A 170 22.58 -18.89 -5.46
N VAL A 171 21.56 -18.80 -4.61
CA VAL A 171 20.65 -19.94 -4.36
C VAL A 171 19.89 -20.26 -5.63
N GLN A 172 20.07 -21.48 -6.13
CA GLN A 172 19.17 -22.04 -7.13
C GLN A 172 17.93 -22.54 -6.41
N VAL A 173 16.83 -21.78 -6.53
CA VAL A 173 15.55 -22.16 -5.92
C VAL A 173 15.11 -23.51 -6.53
N PRO A 174 14.87 -24.54 -5.70
CA PRO A 174 14.39 -25.84 -6.16
C PRO A 174 13.06 -25.76 -6.93
N ASP A 175 12.84 -26.70 -7.84
CA ASP A 175 11.58 -26.90 -8.56
C ASP A 175 10.56 -27.65 -7.68
N ALA A 176 10.31 -27.10 -6.50
CA ALA A 176 9.32 -27.59 -5.54
C ALA A 176 8.34 -26.46 -5.23
N ASP A 177 7.10 -26.82 -4.91
CA ASP A 177 6.02 -25.85 -4.65
C ASP A 177 6.40 -24.80 -3.60
N THR A 178 7.09 -25.23 -2.53
CA THR A 178 7.57 -24.35 -1.46
C THR A 178 8.99 -24.72 -1.05
N THR A 179 9.86 -23.71 -0.94
CA THR A 179 11.23 -23.88 -0.46
C THR A 179 11.46 -23.03 0.79
N TYR A 180 11.93 -23.68 1.86
CA TYR A 180 12.49 -23.01 3.03
C TYR A 180 14.01 -23.15 3.00
N TRP A 181 14.71 -22.03 2.89
CA TRP A 181 16.17 -21.98 2.81
C TRP A 181 16.77 -21.43 4.10
N CYS A 182 17.63 -22.22 4.74
CA CYS A 182 18.28 -21.89 5.99
C CYS A 182 19.74 -21.52 5.74
N HIS A 183 20.18 -20.44 6.36
CA HIS A 183 21.56 -19.95 6.28
C HIS A 183 22.05 -19.51 7.67
N VAL A 184 23.14 -20.11 8.15
CA VAL A 184 23.80 -19.72 9.39
C VAL A 184 24.89 -18.72 9.06
N TYR A 185 24.72 -17.50 9.57
CA TYR A 185 25.62 -16.38 9.35
C TYR A 185 26.35 -16.02 10.64
N LYS A 186 27.68 -16.17 10.67
CA LYS A 186 28.51 -15.73 11.78
C LYS A 186 28.79 -14.23 11.64
N LEU A 187 28.42 -13.46 12.66
CA LEU A 187 28.68 -12.02 12.67
C LEU A 187 30.19 -11.71 12.64
N PRO A 188 30.61 -10.64 11.96
CA PRO A 188 32.01 -10.20 11.97
C PRO A 188 32.53 -9.88 13.39
N ARG A 189 33.85 -9.97 13.58
CA ARG A 189 34.51 -9.74 14.88
C ARG A 189 34.27 -8.36 15.51
N GLU A 190 33.90 -7.37 14.71
CA GLU A 190 33.56 -6.04 15.24
C GLU A 190 32.26 -6.03 16.04
N TYR A 191 31.44 -7.08 15.96
CA TYR A 191 30.18 -7.26 16.69
C TYR A 191 30.32 -8.21 17.88
N LEU A 192 31.53 -8.40 18.42
CA LEU A 192 31.76 -9.20 19.64
C LEU A 192 31.18 -8.54 20.89
N GLU A 193 31.06 -7.21 20.90
CA GLU A 193 30.38 -6.48 21.96
C GLU A 193 28.87 -6.37 21.69
N LYS A 194 28.10 -6.00 22.72
CA LYS A 194 26.65 -5.83 22.59
C LYS A 194 26.31 -4.64 21.69
N HIS A 195 25.49 -4.89 20.69
CA HIS A 195 24.95 -3.88 19.78
C HIS A 195 23.41 -3.85 19.83
N HIS A 196 22.80 -2.73 19.43
CA HIS A 196 21.35 -2.62 19.23
C HIS A 196 21.06 -2.51 17.73
N VAL A 197 20.14 -3.36 17.23
CA VAL A 197 19.58 -3.21 15.89
C VAL A 197 18.46 -2.18 15.96
N ILE A 198 18.70 -1.02 15.33
CA ILE A 198 17.76 0.12 15.35
C ILE A 198 16.93 0.25 14.07
N GLN A 199 17.33 -0.45 13.01
CA GLN A 199 16.63 -0.50 11.73
C GLN A 199 16.96 -1.82 11.03
N TYR A 200 16.01 -2.32 10.25
CA TYR A 200 16.20 -3.45 9.34
C TYR A 200 15.41 -3.22 8.05
N GLY A 201 15.75 -3.96 7.00
CA GLY A 201 15.08 -3.88 5.70
C GLY A 201 15.36 -5.11 4.86
N ALA A 202 14.52 -5.35 3.87
CA ALA A 202 14.65 -6.46 2.93
C ALA A 202 15.64 -6.11 1.81
N ILE A 203 16.51 -7.05 1.46
CA ILE A 203 17.35 -6.99 0.26
C ILE A 203 16.97 -8.18 -0.62
N ILE A 204 16.21 -7.92 -1.69
CA ILE A 204 15.74 -8.95 -2.64
C ILE A 204 16.40 -8.68 -3.99
N GLN A 205 16.97 -9.72 -4.60
CA GLN A 205 17.54 -9.61 -5.94
C GLN A 205 16.45 -9.26 -6.96
N LYS A 206 16.70 -8.26 -7.80
CA LYS A 206 15.79 -7.83 -8.85
C LYS A 206 15.36 -9.00 -9.74
N GLY A 207 14.05 -9.13 -9.98
CA GLY A 207 13.42 -10.23 -10.71
C GLY A 207 12.88 -11.33 -9.79
N ASN A 208 13.27 -11.35 -8.51
CA ASN A 208 12.85 -12.37 -7.54
C ASN A 208 11.81 -11.85 -6.53
N GLU A 209 11.35 -10.60 -6.65
CA GLU A 209 10.39 -9.98 -5.73
C GLU A 209 9.06 -10.75 -5.66
N GLY A 210 8.66 -11.39 -6.76
CA GLY A 210 7.48 -12.27 -6.79
C GLY A 210 7.69 -13.66 -6.20
N LEU A 211 8.94 -14.08 -5.98
CA LEU A 211 9.30 -15.41 -5.45
C LEU A 211 9.53 -15.39 -3.94
N VAL A 212 10.14 -14.33 -3.41
CA VAL A 212 10.47 -14.23 -1.98
C VAL A 212 9.32 -13.57 -1.22
N HIS A 213 8.55 -14.37 -0.47
CA HIS A 213 7.39 -13.84 0.28
C HIS A 213 7.71 -13.61 1.77
N HIS A 214 8.63 -14.39 2.35
CA HIS A 214 9.01 -14.33 3.76
C HIS A 214 10.54 -14.40 3.92
N MET A 215 11.08 -13.61 4.84
CA MET A 215 12.46 -13.67 5.30
C MET A 215 12.49 -13.46 6.80
N GLU A 216 13.24 -14.29 7.51
CA GLU A 216 13.32 -14.25 8.96
C GLU A 216 14.79 -14.39 9.38
N VAL A 217 15.18 -13.62 10.40
CA VAL A 217 16.53 -13.66 10.96
C VAL A 217 16.42 -14.02 12.44
N PHE A 218 17.10 -15.08 12.83
CA PHE A 218 17.10 -15.61 14.19
C PHE A 218 18.50 -15.58 14.79
N HIS A 219 18.57 -15.53 16.12
CA HIS A 219 19.79 -15.75 16.87
C HIS A 219 19.76 -17.17 17.46
N CYS A 220 20.79 -17.97 17.21
CA CYS A 220 20.93 -19.29 17.81
C CYS A 220 21.00 -19.18 19.34
N ILE A 221 20.31 -20.04 20.08
CA ILE A 221 20.40 -20.08 21.54
C ILE A 221 21.50 -21.07 21.90
N ALA A 222 22.69 -20.55 22.18
CA ALA A 222 23.86 -21.35 22.56
C ALA A 222 24.72 -20.61 23.60
N PRO A 223 25.52 -21.34 24.42
CA PRO A 223 26.55 -20.74 25.26
C PRO A 223 27.53 -19.85 24.45
N PRO A 224 28.10 -18.79 25.04
CA PRO A 224 28.98 -17.85 24.32
C PRO A 224 30.20 -18.50 23.64
N GLU A 225 30.67 -19.63 24.18
CA GLU A 225 31.85 -20.34 23.73
C GLU A 225 31.54 -21.46 22.74
N GLU A 226 30.25 -21.74 22.49
CA GLU A 226 29.84 -22.78 21.54
C GLU A 226 29.96 -22.26 20.11
N GLU A 227 30.78 -22.94 19.29
CA GLU A 227 30.83 -22.68 17.86
C GLU A 227 29.72 -23.44 17.13
N ILE A 228 28.81 -22.69 16.51
CA ILE A 228 27.76 -23.23 15.66
C ILE A 228 28.30 -23.44 14.24
N ASP A 229 28.02 -24.61 13.67
CA ASP A 229 28.40 -24.96 12.30
C ASP A 229 27.75 -23.99 11.30
N LEU A 230 28.54 -23.55 10.32
CA LEU A 230 28.00 -22.82 9.19
C LEU A 230 27.20 -23.76 8.29
N TYR A 231 26.05 -23.29 7.84
CA TYR A 231 25.14 -24.05 6.99
C TYR A 231 24.47 -23.12 5.99
N SER A 232 24.26 -23.59 4.76
CA SER A 232 23.43 -22.93 3.76
C SER A 232 22.78 -23.98 2.89
N GLY A 233 21.46 -24.12 2.96
CA GLY A 233 20.75 -25.20 2.28
C GLY A 233 19.28 -25.24 2.66
N SER A 234 18.59 -26.30 2.23
CA SER A 234 17.21 -26.55 2.65
C SER A 234 17.11 -26.64 4.18
N CYS A 235 16.11 -26.00 4.78
CA CYS A 235 15.87 -26.11 6.21
C CYS A 235 15.55 -27.55 6.67
N PHE A 236 15.12 -28.41 5.73
CA PHE A 236 14.70 -29.79 6.02
C PHE A 236 15.69 -30.83 5.49
N ALA A 237 16.89 -30.41 5.10
CA ALA A 237 17.90 -31.33 4.61
C ALA A 237 18.33 -32.32 5.73
N PRO A 238 18.37 -33.64 5.48
CA PRO A 238 18.82 -34.63 6.47
C PRO A 238 20.24 -34.37 6.99
N GLU A 239 21.09 -33.76 6.17
CA GLU A 239 22.46 -33.40 6.46
C GLU A 239 22.63 -32.06 7.20
N ARG A 240 21.54 -31.31 7.43
CA ARG A 240 21.59 -30.05 8.18
C ARG A 240 22.11 -30.32 9.61
N PRO A 241 23.20 -29.67 10.05
CA PRO A 241 23.77 -29.91 11.37
C PRO A 241 22.75 -29.65 12.48
N LYS A 242 22.68 -30.55 13.47
CA LYS A 242 21.71 -30.45 14.58
C LYS A 242 21.86 -29.17 15.40
N SER A 243 23.08 -28.65 15.51
CA SER A 243 23.41 -27.36 16.15
C SER A 243 22.73 -26.16 15.49
N THR A 244 22.28 -26.32 14.25
CA THR A 244 21.65 -25.25 13.47
C THR A 244 20.13 -25.35 13.42
N GLN A 245 19.52 -26.39 14.00
CA GLN A 245 18.07 -26.69 13.92
C GLN A 245 17.25 -25.92 14.94
#